data_AF-A0A8J9SAJ3-F1
#
_entry.id   AF-A0A8J9SAJ3-F1
#
_cell.length_a   1.000
_cell.length_b   1.000
_cell.length_c   1.000
_cell.angle_alpha   90.00
_cell.angle_beta   90.00
_cell.angle_gamma   90.00
#
_symmetry.space_group_name_H-M   'P 1'
#
loop_
_entity.id
_entity.type
_entity.pdbx_description
1 polymer ?
#
loop_
_entity_poly.entity_id
_entity_poly.type
_entity_poly.pdbx_seq_one_letter_code
_entity_poly.pdbx_strand_id
1 'polypeptide(L)'
;MTTKSTPKDLIDLFPHSKLTPVATATTKPNYLLLHQLQYESNNNAETLSSTLGDGQHGHLFLVISETEYLEMTNGVPCIPPVQLPFDPVHAANTTAPQIVEANHQNNKRQKLFDLYHNAIKAFRNQLLEAIPIEYIKSLGHPTQGFNK
;
A
#
# COMPACT_ATOMS: atom_id res chain seq x y z
N MET A 1 1.38 21.59 -9.56
CA MET A 1 2.22 20.37 -9.46
C MET A 1 1.71 19.56 -8.28
N THR A 2 0.88 18.53 -8.49
CA THR A 2 0.50 17.63 -7.39
C THR A 2 1.65 16.66 -7.19
N THR A 3 2.42 16.84 -6.12
CA THR A 3 3.53 15.97 -5.74
C THR A 3 3.02 14.55 -5.58
N LYS A 4 3.63 13.60 -6.29
CA LYS A 4 3.42 12.16 -6.12
C LYS A 4 3.79 11.83 -4.67
N SER A 5 2.85 11.27 -3.90
CA SER A 5 3.10 10.91 -2.50
C SER A 5 4.23 9.91 -2.41
N THR A 6 5.29 10.20 -1.66
CA THR A 6 6.36 9.23 -1.42
C THR A 6 5.99 8.29 -0.27
N PRO A 7 6.63 7.12 -0.15
CA PRO A 7 6.40 6.24 1.00
C PRO A 7 6.64 6.93 2.35
N LYS A 8 7.59 7.87 2.40
CA LYS A 8 7.86 8.67 3.60
C LYS A 8 6.69 9.61 3.93
N ASP A 9 6.16 10.31 2.93
CA ASP A 9 5.02 11.21 3.13
C ASP A 9 3.79 10.44 3.65
N LEU A 10 3.61 9.19 3.22
CA LEU A 10 2.55 8.33 3.75
C LEU A 10 2.78 7.96 5.22
N ILE A 11 4.00 7.54 5.58
CA ILE A 11 4.35 7.18 6.96
C ILE A 11 4.17 8.37 7.91
N ASP A 12 4.54 9.57 7.47
CA ASP A 12 4.41 10.80 8.26
C ASP A 12 2.93 11.18 8.52
N LEU A 13 1.97 10.64 7.74
CA LEU A 13 0.52 10.83 7.92
C LEU A 13 -0.16 9.73 8.75
N PHE A 14 0.50 8.60 8.99
CA PHE A 14 -0.10 7.48 9.70
C PHE A 14 -0.27 7.76 11.19
N PRO A 15 -1.35 7.24 11.83
CA PRO A 15 -1.48 7.29 13.29
C PRO A 15 -0.30 6.66 14.03
N HIS A 16 0.29 5.61 13.45
CA HIS A 16 1.49 4.95 13.95
C HIS A 16 2.62 5.10 12.93
N SER A 17 3.38 6.21 12.98
CA SER A 17 4.53 6.42 12.09
C SER A 17 5.65 5.40 12.31
N LYS A 18 5.75 4.84 13.52
CA LYS A 18 6.58 3.69 13.86
C LYS A 18 5.72 2.60 14.49
N LEU A 19 5.92 1.36 14.06
CA LEU A 19 5.25 0.20 14.64
C LEU A 19 5.99 -0.28 15.88
N THR A 20 5.25 -0.91 16.79
CA THR A 20 5.76 -1.58 17.98
C THR A 20 6.78 -2.65 17.57
N PRO A 21 8.04 -2.58 18.03
CA PRO A 21 9.04 -3.60 17.72
C PRO A 21 8.64 -4.97 18.24
N VAL A 22 8.76 -5.99 17.40
CA VAL A 22 8.41 -7.38 17.80
C VAL A 22 9.50 -8.03 18.62
N ALA A 23 10.71 -7.50 18.58
CA ALA A 23 11.83 -7.95 19.38
C ALA A 23 12.83 -6.82 19.62
N THR A 24 13.58 -6.93 20.70
CA THR A 24 14.69 -6.05 21.05
C THR A 24 15.92 -6.89 21.43
N ALA A 25 17.05 -6.25 21.74
CA ALA A 25 18.24 -6.95 22.21
C ALA A 25 18.00 -7.84 23.45
N THR A 26 16.97 -7.55 24.25
CA THR A 26 16.65 -8.26 25.49
C THR A 26 15.31 -9.00 25.44
N THR A 27 14.47 -8.76 24.43
CA THR A 27 13.10 -9.27 24.36
C THR A 27 12.90 -10.05 23.06
N LYS A 28 12.55 -11.33 23.19
CA LYS A 28 12.20 -12.18 22.04
C LYS A 28 10.75 -11.92 21.59
N PRO A 29 10.41 -12.22 20.33
CA PRO A 29 9.03 -12.15 19.86
C PRO A 29 8.09 -12.95 20.73
N ASN A 30 6.93 -12.36 20.99
CA ASN A 30 5.82 -13.02 21.66
C ASN A 30 4.50 -12.60 21.01
N TYR A 31 3.44 -13.32 21.33
CA TYR A 31 2.12 -13.11 20.75
C TYR A 31 1.61 -11.67 20.90
N LEU A 32 1.78 -11.05 22.08
CA LEU A 32 1.26 -9.71 22.34
C LEU A 32 1.93 -8.66 21.45
N LEU A 33 3.26 -8.77 21.25
CA LEU A 33 3.99 -7.85 20.39
C LEU A 33 3.63 -8.04 18.90
N LEU A 34 3.46 -9.28 18.45
CA LEU A 34 3.02 -9.57 17.08
C LEU A 34 1.60 -9.05 16.82
N HIS A 35 0.69 -9.28 17.77
CA HIS A 35 -0.68 -8.78 17.69
C HIS A 35 -0.72 -7.25 17.68
N GLN A 36 0.06 -6.59 18.54
CA GLN A 36 0.15 -5.14 18.58
C GLN A 36 0.67 -4.56 17.25
N LEU A 37 1.74 -5.14 16.70
CA LEU A 37 2.27 -4.72 15.41
C LEU A 37 1.23 -4.89 14.29
N GLN A 38 0.51 -6.01 14.26
CA GLN A 38 -0.55 -6.25 13.25
C GLN A 38 -1.68 -5.22 13.39
N TYR A 39 -2.13 -4.95 14.62
CA TYR A 39 -3.17 -3.97 14.90
C TYR A 39 -2.77 -2.57 14.41
N GLU A 40 -1.56 -2.12 14.73
CA GLU A 40 -1.05 -0.81 14.30
C GLU A 40 -0.90 -0.73 12.77
N SER A 41 -0.44 -1.81 12.14
CA SER A 41 -0.35 -1.91 10.67
C SER A 41 -1.73 -1.82 10.01
N ASN A 42 -2.73 -2.53 10.55
CA ASN A 42 -4.10 -2.48 10.07
C ASN A 42 -4.70 -1.08 10.22
N ASN A 43 -4.52 -0.45 11.38
CA ASN A 43 -5.00 0.90 11.67
C ASN A 43 -4.40 1.91 10.66
N ASN A 44 -3.08 1.84 10.41
CA ASN A 44 -2.44 2.67 9.40
C ASN A 44 -3.03 2.44 8.00
N ALA A 45 -3.28 1.18 7.62
CA ALA A 45 -3.83 0.84 6.32
C ALA A 45 -5.26 1.35 6.10
N GLU A 46 -6.11 1.30 7.12
CA GLU A 46 -7.47 1.84 7.06
C GLU A 46 -7.49 3.37 6.92
N THR A 47 -6.54 4.09 7.54
CA THR A 47 -6.47 5.55 7.40
C THR A 47 -6.18 6.02 5.98
N LEU A 48 -5.55 5.17 5.16
CA LEU A 48 -5.23 5.51 3.78
C LEU A 48 -6.44 5.24 2.88
N SER A 49 -7.25 6.26 2.65
CA SER A 49 -8.46 6.15 1.81
C SER A 49 -8.14 5.57 0.42
N SER A 50 -9.00 4.66 -0.04
CA SER A 50 -8.87 3.99 -1.34
C SER A 50 -10.23 3.89 -2.02
N THR A 51 -10.24 3.96 -3.34
CA THR A 51 -11.41 3.60 -4.16
C THR A 51 -11.36 2.15 -4.65
N LEU A 52 -10.36 1.38 -4.22
CA LEU A 52 -10.22 -0.05 -4.54
C LEU A 52 -10.98 -0.90 -3.53
N GLY A 53 -11.23 -2.16 -3.88
CA GLY A 53 -12.01 -3.06 -3.03
C GLY A 53 -13.42 -2.53 -2.84
N ASP A 54 -13.89 -2.53 -1.59
CA ASP A 54 -15.19 -1.98 -1.21
C ASP A 54 -15.19 -0.46 -0.99
N GLY A 55 -14.00 0.17 -1.00
CA GLY A 55 -13.82 1.60 -0.78
C GLY A 55 -14.08 2.08 0.65
N GLN A 56 -14.32 1.18 1.61
CA GLN A 56 -14.66 1.52 3.01
C GLN A 56 -13.49 1.27 3.97
N HIS A 57 -12.63 0.29 3.67
CA HIS A 57 -11.54 -0.14 4.55
C HIS A 57 -10.15 0.36 4.11
N GLY A 58 -10.09 1.48 3.36
CA GLY A 58 -8.83 2.07 2.92
C GLY A 58 -7.96 1.08 2.14
N HIS A 59 -6.70 0.92 2.56
CA HIS A 59 -5.75 -0.04 1.99
C HIS A 59 -5.58 -1.31 2.84
N LEU A 60 -6.56 -1.66 3.70
CA LEU A 60 -6.46 -2.81 4.60
C LEU A 60 -6.14 -4.12 3.86
N PHE A 61 -6.62 -4.28 2.62
CA PHE A 61 -6.31 -5.41 1.73
C PHE A 61 -4.80 -5.63 1.46
N LEU A 62 -3.93 -4.67 1.77
CA LEU A 62 -2.48 -4.81 1.62
C LEU A 62 -1.79 -5.47 2.82
N VAL A 63 -2.44 -5.50 3.99
CA VAL A 63 -1.80 -5.87 5.27
C VAL A 63 -2.48 -7.04 6.00
N ILE A 64 -3.62 -7.52 5.49
CA ILE A 64 -4.29 -8.74 5.95
C ILE A 64 -4.35 -9.79 4.83
N SER A 65 -4.76 -11.01 5.16
CA SER A 65 -4.94 -12.04 4.13
C SER A 65 -6.13 -11.74 3.21
N GLU A 66 -6.06 -12.23 1.97
CA GLU A 66 -7.17 -12.08 1.01
C GLU A 66 -8.46 -12.72 1.54
N THR A 67 -8.37 -13.87 2.21
CA THR A 67 -9.52 -14.55 2.81
C THR A 67 -10.19 -13.67 3.87
N GLU A 68 -9.45 -13.11 4.82
CA GLU A 68 -9.99 -12.22 5.86
C GLU A 68 -10.61 -10.96 5.24
N TYR A 69 -9.96 -10.38 4.22
CA TYR A 69 -10.50 -9.22 3.53
C TYR A 69 -11.83 -9.54 2.85
N LEU A 70 -11.91 -10.65 2.11
CA LEU A 70 -13.13 -11.07 1.42
C LEU A 70 -14.28 -11.41 2.38
N GLU A 71 -13.98 -12.01 3.53
CA GLU A 71 -14.98 -12.25 4.58
C GLU A 71 -15.56 -10.94 5.11
N MET A 72 -14.70 -9.95 5.37
CA MET A 72 -15.10 -8.63 5.87
C MET A 72 -15.88 -7.79 4.84
N THR A 73 -15.56 -7.91 3.56
CA THR A 73 -16.16 -7.10 2.48
C THR A 73 -17.32 -7.78 1.75
N ASN A 74 -17.85 -8.89 2.28
CA ASN A 74 -18.88 -9.70 1.63
C ASN A 74 -18.50 -10.14 0.20
N GLY A 75 -17.24 -10.54 0.02
CA GLY A 75 -16.71 -11.09 -1.22
C GLY A 75 -16.29 -10.04 -2.25
N VAL A 76 -16.06 -8.78 -1.85
CA VAL A 76 -15.55 -7.73 -2.76
C VAL A 76 -14.00 -7.72 -2.73
N PRO A 77 -13.33 -8.22 -3.78
CA PRO A 77 -11.86 -8.23 -3.82
C PRO A 77 -11.29 -6.84 -4.12
N CYS A 78 -10.07 -6.58 -3.65
CA CYS A 78 -9.26 -5.50 -4.20
C CYS A 78 -8.61 -5.96 -5.51
N ILE A 79 -8.80 -5.19 -6.58
CA ILE A 79 -8.10 -5.40 -7.86
C ILE A 79 -6.93 -4.42 -7.94
N PRO A 80 -5.66 -4.89 -7.96
CA PRO A 80 -4.50 -4.01 -8.06
C PRO A 80 -4.56 -3.12 -9.33
N PRO A 81 -4.24 -1.82 -9.22
CA PRO A 81 -4.23 -0.93 -10.37
C PRO A 81 -3.09 -1.31 -11.34
N VAL A 82 -3.39 -1.26 -12.64
CA VAL A 82 -2.41 -1.55 -13.70
C VAL A 82 -1.69 -0.27 -14.12
N GLN A 83 -0.37 -0.37 -14.35
CA GLN A 83 0.40 0.75 -14.89
C GLN A 83 -0.05 1.06 -16.31
N LEU A 84 -0.49 2.29 -16.55
CA LEU A 84 -0.85 2.75 -17.89
C LEU A 84 0.32 3.50 -18.55
N PRO A 85 0.32 3.58 -19.90
CA PRO A 85 1.22 4.48 -20.61
C PRO A 85 1.11 5.91 -20.07
N PHE A 86 2.25 6.60 -20.05
CA PHE A 86 2.32 7.99 -19.58
C PHE A 86 1.39 8.90 -20.39
N ASP A 87 1.45 8.78 -21.71
CA ASP A 87 0.54 9.45 -22.64
C ASP A 87 -0.51 8.46 -23.15
N PRO A 88 -1.81 8.75 -22.98
CA PRO A 88 -2.87 7.89 -23.50
C PRO A 88 -2.92 8.00 -25.03
N VAL A 89 -3.13 6.86 -25.70
CA VAL A 89 -3.38 6.84 -27.14
C VAL A 89 -4.77 7.40 -27.42
N HIS A 90 -4.85 8.44 -28.25
CA HIS A 90 -6.11 9.01 -28.71
C HIS A 90 -6.52 8.41 -30.05
N ALA A 91 -7.81 8.13 -30.24
CA ALA A 91 -8.33 7.64 -31.51
C ALA A 91 -8.20 8.70 -32.62
N ALA A 92 -8.23 8.27 -33.89
CA ALA A 92 -8.33 9.21 -34.99
C ALA A 92 -9.61 10.06 -34.86
N ASN A 93 -9.53 11.35 -35.20
CA ASN A 93 -10.65 12.31 -35.14
C ASN A 93 -11.21 12.60 -33.73
N THR A 94 -10.44 12.31 -32.67
CA THR A 94 -10.81 12.71 -31.30
C THR A 94 -10.84 14.24 -31.17
N THR A 95 -11.91 14.79 -30.62
CA THR A 95 -12.06 16.23 -30.39
C THR A 95 -11.22 16.71 -29.20
N ALA A 96 -10.91 18.01 -29.15
CA ALA A 96 -10.13 18.57 -28.05
C ALA A 96 -10.73 18.28 -26.64
N PRO A 97 -12.05 18.40 -26.39
CA PRO A 97 -12.64 18.03 -25.10
C PRO A 97 -12.46 16.55 -24.74
N GLN A 98 -12.55 15.65 -25.72
CA GLN A 98 -12.35 14.22 -25.51
C GLN A 98 -10.88 13.89 -25.16
N ILE A 99 -9.92 14.58 -25.79
CA ILE A 99 -8.49 14.46 -25.45
C ILE A 99 -8.24 14.91 -24.00
N VAL A 100 -8.81 16.05 -23.61
CA VAL A 100 -8.66 16.59 -22.24
C VAL A 100 -9.20 15.61 -21.21
N GLU A 101 -10.39 15.05 -21.43
CA GLU A 101 -10.97 14.09 -20.48
C GLU A 101 -10.18 12.77 -20.45
N ALA A 102 -9.71 12.27 -21.59
CA ALA A 102 -8.84 11.09 -21.64
C ALA A 102 -7.55 11.28 -20.83
N ASN A 103 -6.91 12.45 -20.95
CA ASN A 103 -5.72 12.80 -20.18
C ASN A 103 -6.04 12.91 -18.68
N HIS A 104 -7.18 13.51 -18.33
CA HIS A 104 -7.62 13.62 -16.94
C HIS A 104 -7.86 12.25 -16.29
N GLN A 105 -8.52 11.34 -17.00
CA GLN A 105 -8.72 9.95 -16.54
C GLN A 105 -7.39 9.19 -16.44
N ASN A 106 -6.47 9.40 -17.38
CA ASN A 106 -5.13 8.80 -17.30
C ASN A 106 -4.38 9.27 -16.04
N ASN A 107 -4.41 10.57 -15.76
CA ASN A 107 -3.78 11.15 -14.57
C ASN A 107 -4.35 10.59 -13.26
N LYS A 108 -5.68 10.41 -13.17
CA LYS A 108 -6.30 9.77 -12.00
C LYS A 108 -5.81 8.34 -11.80
N ARG A 109 -5.74 7.56 -12.88
CA ARG A 109 -5.27 6.16 -12.82
C ARG A 109 -3.78 6.06 -12.48
N GLN A 110 -2.94 6.95 -13.00
CA GLN A 110 -1.53 7.04 -12.60
C GLN A 110 -1.39 7.36 -11.11
N LYS A 111 -2.18 8.31 -10.58
CA LYS A 111 -2.19 8.63 -9.15
C LYS A 111 -2.61 7.44 -8.29
N LEU A 112 -3.65 6.72 -8.71
CA LEU A 112 -4.12 5.51 -8.01
C LEU A 112 -3.04 4.41 -8.01
N PHE A 113 -2.41 4.17 -9.17
CA PHE A 113 -1.29 3.25 -9.30
C PHE A 113 -0.13 3.61 -8.37
N ASP A 114 0.25 4.88 -8.37
CA ASP A 114 1.34 5.38 -7.55
C ASP A 114 1.04 5.27 -6.05
N LEU A 115 -0.16 5.65 -5.63
CA LEU A 115 -0.60 5.54 -4.24
C LEU A 115 -0.55 4.09 -3.75
N TYR A 116 -1.11 3.15 -4.52
CA TYR A 116 -1.10 1.73 -4.20
C TYR A 116 0.32 1.19 -3.99
N HIS A 117 1.25 1.47 -4.92
CA HIS A 117 2.62 0.97 -4.83
C HIS A 117 3.45 1.68 -3.76
N ASN A 118 3.18 2.97 -3.50
CA ASN A 118 3.85 3.69 -2.43
C ASN A 118 3.32 3.28 -1.05
N ALA A 119 2.05 2.89 -0.92
CA ALA A 119 1.50 2.28 0.29
C ALA A 119 2.19 0.95 0.61
N ILE A 120 2.34 0.05 -0.38
CA ILE A 120 3.10 -1.20 -0.22
C ILE A 120 4.51 -0.93 0.32
N LYS A 121 5.21 0.04 -0.27
CA LYS A 121 6.56 0.42 0.17
C LYS A 121 6.56 1.02 1.57
N ALA A 122 5.55 1.83 1.92
CA ALA A 122 5.42 2.43 3.23
C ALA A 122 5.24 1.35 4.32
N PHE A 123 4.26 0.46 4.17
CA PHE A 123 4.03 -0.63 5.11
C PHE A 123 5.25 -1.54 5.24
N ARG A 124 5.89 -1.89 4.11
CA ARG A 124 7.14 -2.66 4.12
C ARG A 124 8.23 -1.97 4.93
N ASN A 125 8.45 -0.67 4.74
CA ASN A 125 9.48 0.07 5.47
C ASN A 125 9.21 0.06 6.97
N GLN A 126 7.95 0.23 7.38
CA GLN A 126 7.55 0.16 8.80
C GLN A 126 7.81 -1.23 9.39
N LEU A 127 7.49 -2.29 8.65
CA LEU A 127 7.76 -3.67 9.07
C LEU A 127 9.26 -3.95 9.19
N LEU A 128 10.07 -3.48 8.24
CA LEU A 128 11.53 -3.65 8.28
C LEU A 128 12.18 -2.87 9.43
N GLU A 129 11.58 -1.77 9.88
CA GLU A 129 12.04 -1.04 11.07
C GLU A 129 11.65 -1.77 12.37
N ALA A 130 10.45 -2.34 12.43
CA ALA A 130 9.92 -2.97 13.64
C ALA A 130 10.35 -4.43 13.86
N ILE A 131 10.77 -5.12 12.79
CA ILE A 131 11.13 -6.55 12.84
C ILE A 131 12.64 -6.71 12.60
N PRO A 132 13.39 -7.23 13.60
CA PRO A 132 14.80 -7.51 13.39
C PRO A 132 15.01 -8.48 12.23
N ILE A 133 15.99 -8.16 11.38
CA ILE A 133 16.26 -8.87 10.13
C ILE A 133 16.45 -10.37 10.32
N GLU A 134 16.97 -10.81 11.46
CA GLU A 134 17.18 -12.22 11.80
C GLU A 134 15.91 -13.07 11.73
N TYR A 135 14.73 -12.49 12.00
CA TYR A 135 13.44 -13.19 11.95
C TYR A 135 12.83 -13.26 10.55
N ILE A 136 13.23 -12.37 9.63
CA ILE A 136 12.62 -12.23 8.30
C ILE A 136 13.62 -12.43 7.16
N LYS A 137 14.89 -12.74 7.46
CA LYS A 137 15.96 -12.88 6.47
C LYS A 137 15.60 -13.86 5.34
N SER A 138 14.90 -14.95 5.66
CA SER A 138 14.47 -15.96 4.69
C SER A 138 13.44 -15.44 3.66
N LEU A 139 12.73 -14.35 3.98
CA LEU A 139 11.76 -13.72 3.08
C LEU A 139 12.44 -12.81 2.04
N GLY A 140 13.71 -12.44 2.26
CA GLY A 140 14.46 -11.58 1.36
C GLY A 140 14.89 -12.30 0.07
N HIS A 141 14.66 -11.68 -1.07
CA HIS A 141 15.18 -12.16 -2.35
C HIS A 141 16.70 -11.90 -2.45
N PRO A 142 17.52 -12.84 -2.97
CA PRO A 142 18.98 -12.68 -3.02
C PRO A 142 19.47 -11.40 -3.72
N THR A 143 18.78 -10.97 -4.78
CA THR A 143 19.17 -9.79 -5.58
C THR A 143 18.38 -8.53 -5.23
N GLN A 144 17.13 -8.70 -4.78
CA GLN A 144 16.17 -7.59 -4.65
C GLN A 144 15.92 -7.21 -3.18
N GLY A 145 16.46 -7.99 -2.24
CA GLY A 145 16.11 -7.85 -0.82
C GLY A 145 14.61 -8.02 -0.62
N PHE A 146 14.00 -7.12 0.14
CA PHE A 146 12.55 -7.13 0.38
C PHE A 146 11.73 -6.37 -0.66
N ASN A 147 12.35 -5.89 -1.75
CA ASN A 147 11.69 -5.03 -2.74
C ASN A 147 11.04 -5.79 -3.90
N LYS A 148 10.69 -7.07 -3.69
CA LYS A 148 9.95 -7.84 -4.68
C LYS A 148 8.54 -7.28 -4.89
#